data_AF-A0A836PT01-F1
#
_entry.id   AF-A0A836PT01-F1
#
_cell.length_a   1.000
_cell.length_b   1.000
_cell.length_c   1.000
_cell.angle_alpha   90.00
_cell.angle_beta   90.00
_cell.angle_gamma   90.00
#
_symmetry.space_group_name_H-M   'P 1'
#
loop_
_entity.id
_entity.type
_entity.pdbx_description
1 polymer ?
#
loop_
_entity_poly.entity_id
_entity_poly.type
_entity_poly.pdbx_seq_one_letter_code
_entity_poly.pdbx_strand_id
1 'polypeptide(L)'
;QIFWICIKKTIEAELAVPVITGKKSEKDKFVGAVYTNTLESLMPDGKALQMGTSHFLGQNFSKPFDVKYLGENNVETFAWQTSWGVSWRLIGGMIMTHGDDRGLVLPPKIAPIQVVIIPIYYSKEEKEKVMEYALKARDELVGENVRVHLDDREHLTPGFKFNDWEMKGIPVRIEIGPKDIAKNQIVLARRHNQTKNNLEMMKTSLSVILEHVSDGIVTNKLPNYVKEELENIQKEMFDAAKKILDERIVRVSEYQQFKEQLDNGKMIDCSWCGNQTCEDKIKEETGADLRVIPSGNAKAETCIYCKNSGTTNALFAKGY
;
A
#
# COMPACT_ATOMS: atom_id res chain seq x y z
N GLN A 1 -8.15 -8.34 -19.32
CA GLN A 1 -7.29 -8.91 -18.25
C GLN A 1 -6.08 -8.03 -17.91
N ILE A 2 -5.41 -7.39 -18.87
CA ILE A 2 -4.20 -6.58 -18.63
C ILE A 2 -4.40 -5.48 -17.56
N PHE A 3 -5.44 -4.65 -17.69
CA PHE A 3 -5.68 -3.53 -16.77
C PHE A 3 -5.92 -3.95 -15.32
N TRP A 4 -6.59 -5.09 -15.11
CA TRP A 4 -6.81 -5.66 -13.79
C TRP A 4 -5.50 -5.98 -13.06
N ILE A 5 -4.55 -6.56 -13.80
CA ILE A 5 -3.22 -6.90 -13.30
C ILE A 5 -2.42 -5.62 -13.00
N CYS A 6 -2.51 -4.60 -13.88
CA CYS A 6 -1.86 -3.32 -13.67
C CYS A 6 -2.34 -2.63 -12.39
N ILE A 7 -3.66 -2.52 -12.19
CA ILE A 7 -4.21 -1.87 -10.98
C ILE A 7 -3.77 -2.62 -9.71
N LYS A 8 -3.88 -3.95 -9.71
CA LYS A 8 -3.43 -4.75 -8.57
C LYS A 8 -1.93 -4.54 -8.30
N LYS A 9 -1.09 -4.54 -9.34
CA LYS A 9 0.34 -4.31 -9.22
C LYS A 9 0.65 -2.92 -8.66
N THR A 10 -0.02 -1.86 -9.10
CA THR A 10 0.15 -0.53 -8.52
C THR A 10 -0.17 -0.53 -7.02
N ILE A 11 -1.28 -1.15 -6.61
CA ILE A 11 -1.69 -1.15 -5.20
C ILE A 11 -0.74 -1.99 -4.33
N GLU A 12 -0.43 -3.22 -4.72
CA GLU A 12 0.42 -4.10 -3.93
C GLU A 12 1.90 -3.73 -4.03
N ALA A 13 2.41 -3.54 -5.26
CA ALA A 13 3.83 -3.41 -5.48
C ALA A 13 4.35 -1.98 -5.32
N GLU A 14 3.53 -0.95 -5.47
CA GLU A 14 3.94 0.46 -5.34
C GLU A 14 3.40 1.09 -4.05
N LEU A 15 2.11 0.90 -3.73
CA LEU A 15 1.52 1.42 -2.49
C LEU A 15 1.76 0.53 -1.28
N ALA A 16 2.32 -0.68 -1.46
CA ALA A 16 2.50 -1.66 -0.39
C ALA A 16 1.19 -2.01 0.35
N VAL A 17 0.03 -1.93 -0.30
CA VAL A 17 -1.26 -2.25 0.31
C VAL A 17 -1.76 -3.60 -0.21
N PRO A 18 -2.04 -4.59 0.65
CA PRO A 18 -2.58 -5.87 0.23
C PRO A 18 -4.06 -5.75 -0.17
N VAL A 19 -4.46 -6.49 -1.21
CA VAL A 19 -5.85 -6.50 -1.69
C VAL A 19 -6.36 -7.91 -1.94
N ILE A 20 -7.67 -8.09 -1.74
CA ILE A 20 -8.42 -9.29 -2.04
C ILE A 20 -9.13 -9.09 -3.37
N THR A 21 -8.93 -10.03 -4.28
CA THR A 21 -9.49 -10.00 -5.62
C THR A 21 -10.72 -10.89 -5.73
N GLY A 22 -11.78 -10.39 -6.36
CA GLY A 22 -12.93 -11.21 -6.71
C GLY A 22 -14.01 -10.42 -7.41
N LYS A 23 -15.24 -10.94 -7.37
CA LYS A 23 -16.41 -10.32 -7.98
C LYS A 23 -17.30 -9.63 -6.95
N LYS A 24 -18.03 -8.62 -7.37
CA LYS A 24 -19.18 -8.10 -6.61
C LYS A 24 -20.37 -9.07 -6.74
N SER A 25 -21.31 -8.99 -5.79
CA SER A 25 -22.62 -9.62 -5.90
C SER A 25 -23.39 -9.03 -7.09
N GLU A 26 -24.48 -9.68 -7.49
CA GLU A 26 -25.37 -9.15 -8.53
C GLU A 26 -25.99 -7.80 -8.13
N LYS A 27 -26.20 -7.57 -6.83
CA LYS A 27 -26.71 -6.32 -6.28
C LYS A 27 -25.69 -5.19 -6.34
N ASP A 28 -24.45 -5.46 -5.97
CA ASP A 28 -23.40 -4.44 -5.81
C ASP A 28 -22.51 -4.27 -7.05
N LYS A 29 -22.79 -4.98 -8.15
CA LYS A 29 -22.09 -4.73 -9.42
C LYS A 29 -22.50 -3.38 -10.00
N PHE A 30 -21.63 -2.81 -10.85
CA PHE A 30 -21.96 -1.58 -11.57
C PHE A 30 -23.22 -1.76 -12.41
N VAL A 31 -24.15 -0.81 -12.31
CA VAL A 31 -25.42 -0.86 -13.03
C VAL A 31 -25.15 -0.90 -14.53
N GLY A 32 -25.69 -1.91 -15.21
CA GLY A 32 -25.44 -2.16 -16.62
C GLY A 32 -24.19 -3.01 -16.91
N ALA A 33 -23.40 -3.41 -15.92
CA ALA A 33 -22.35 -4.40 -16.11
C ALA A 33 -22.92 -5.83 -16.14
N VAL A 34 -22.33 -6.70 -16.97
CA VAL A 34 -22.53 -8.15 -16.89
C VAL A 34 -21.97 -8.66 -15.56
N TYR A 35 -20.72 -8.31 -15.25
CA TYR A 35 -20.12 -8.53 -13.93
C TYR A 35 -19.14 -7.41 -13.58
N THR A 36 -18.85 -7.26 -12.28
CA THR A 36 -17.87 -6.31 -11.75
C THR A 36 -16.83 -7.06 -10.91
N ASN A 37 -15.56 -6.89 -11.26
CA ASN A 37 -14.42 -7.29 -10.44
C ASN A 37 -14.06 -6.16 -9.46
N THR A 38 -13.61 -6.53 -8.27
CA THR A 38 -13.23 -5.59 -7.20
C THR A 38 -11.95 -5.99 -6.45
N LEU A 39 -11.15 -4.99 -6.09
CA LEU A 39 -9.98 -5.11 -5.24
C LEU A 39 -10.35 -4.51 -3.89
N GLU A 40 -10.56 -5.36 -2.88
CA GLU A 40 -10.94 -4.92 -1.54
C GLU A 40 -9.74 -4.98 -0.60
N SER A 41 -9.61 -3.99 0.28
CA SER A 41 -8.70 -4.05 1.43
C SER A 41 -9.48 -3.71 2.70
N LEU A 42 -8.85 -3.92 3.86
CA LEU A 42 -9.43 -3.62 5.16
C LEU A 42 -8.56 -2.59 5.85
N MET A 43 -9.14 -1.44 6.19
CA MET A 43 -8.42 -0.37 6.87
C MET A 43 -8.29 -0.67 8.38
N PRO A 44 -7.36 -0.03 9.11
CA PRO A 44 -7.12 -0.33 10.52
C PRO A 44 -8.32 -0.15 11.45
N ASP A 45 -9.27 0.71 11.08
CA ASP A 45 -10.53 0.93 11.80
C ASP A 45 -11.57 -0.19 11.56
N GLY A 46 -11.22 -1.22 10.78
CA GLY A 46 -12.06 -2.39 10.54
C GLY A 46 -13.09 -2.23 9.42
N LYS A 47 -13.02 -1.14 8.66
CA LYS A 47 -13.89 -0.92 7.50
C LYS A 47 -13.20 -1.29 6.19
N ALA A 48 -13.94 -1.91 5.29
CA ALA A 48 -13.46 -2.30 3.98
C ALA A 48 -13.46 -1.11 3.01
N LEU A 49 -12.40 -1.02 2.22
CA LEU A 49 -12.23 -0.01 1.19
C LEU A 49 -12.06 -0.70 -0.17
N GLN A 50 -12.89 -0.30 -1.14
CA GLN A 50 -12.70 -0.70 -2.52
C GLN A 50 -11.55 0.12 -3.12
N MET A 51 -10.43 -0.55 -3.38
CA MET A 51 -9.20 0.05 -3.90
C MET A 51 -9.24 0.19 -5.42
N GLY A 52 -10.03 -0.61 -6.12
CA GLY A 52 -10.18 -0.52 -7.57
C GLY A 52 -11.28 -1.42 -8.10
N THR A 53 -11.71 -1.15 -9.32
CA THR A 53 -12.76 -1.92 -9.97
C THR A 53 -12.54 -2.08 -11.47
N SER A 54 -13.09 -3.17 -12.02
CA SER A 54 -13.15 -3.40 -13.45
C SER A 54 -14.47 -4.07 -13.81
N HIS A 55 -15.15 -3.52 -14.81
CA HIS A 55 -16.47 -3.92 -15.24
C HIS A 55 -16.40 -4.54 -16.62
N PHE A 56 -17.01 -5.70 -16.76
CA PHE A 56 -17.38 -6.21 -18.07
C PHE A 56 -18.78 -5.72 -18.39
N LEU A 57 -18.89 -4.78 -19.32
CA LEU A 57 -20.16 -4.13 -19.68
C LEU A 57 -20.95 -4.93 -20.71
N GLY A 58 -20.32 -5.91 -21.35
CA GLY A 58 -20.93 -6.66 -22.42
C GLY A 58 -21.30 -5.73 -23.58
N GLN A 59 -22.55 -5.83 -24.04
CA GLN A 59 -23.12 -4.93 -25.03
C GLN A 59 -24.22 -4.01 -24.44
N ASN A 60 -24.28 -3.90 -23.11
CA ASN A 60 -25.37 -3.19 -22.43
C ASN A 60 -25.32 -1.68 -22.67
N PHE A 61 -24.14 -1.14 -23.02
CA PHE A 61 -23.94 0.26 -23.40
C PHE A 61 -23.85 0.44 -24.92
N SER A 62 -23.24 -0.49 -25.66
CA SER A 62 -23.12 -0.36 -27.11
C SER A 62 -24.47 -0.39 -27.83
N LYS A 63 -25.47 -1.13 -27.31
CA LYS A 63 -26.83 -1.13 -27.87
C LYS A 63 -27.54 0.23 -27.76
N PRO A 64 -27.72 0.82 -26.57
CA PRO A 64 -28.42 2.11 -26.44
C PRO A 64 -27.66 3.28 -27.08
N PHE A 65 -26.34 3.21 -27.20
CA PHE A 65 -25.51 4.25 -27.84
C PHE A 65 -25.18 3.96 -29.32
N ASP A 66 -25.77 2.92 -29.90
CA ASP A 66 -25.57 2.47 -31.29
C ASP A 66 -24.10 2.31 -31.72
N VAL A 67 -23.26 1.77 -30.83
CA VAL A 67 -21.83 1.56 -31.08
C VAL A 67 -21.63 0.21 -31.79
N LYS A 68 -21.50 0.27 -33.12
CA LYS A 68 -21.35 -0.89 -34.00
C LYS A 68 -19.99 -0.91 -34.71
N TYR A 69 -19.61 -2.08 -35.19
CA TYR A 69 -18.51 -2.28 -36.13
C TYR A 69 -18.89 -3.34 -37.16
N LEU A 70 -18.25 -3.31 -38.33
CA LEU A 70 -18.41 -4.33 -39.36
C LEU A 70 -17.47 -5.50 -39.06
N GLY A 71 -18.02 -6.70 -38.87
CA GLY A 71 -17.23 -7.92 -38.68
C GLY A 71 -16.58 -8.42 -39.98
N GLU A 72 -15.68 -9.39 -39.87
CA GLU A 72 -15.01 -10.02 -41.03
C GLU A 72 -15.99 -10.66 -42.03
N ASN A 73 -17.15 -11.07 -41.54
CA ASN A 73 -18.25 -11.61 -42.34
C ASN A 73 -19.13 -10.52 -42.99
N ASN A 74 -18.74 -9.24 -42.94
CA ASN A 74 -19.52 -8.08 -43.36
C ASN A 74 -20.88 -7.95 -42.66
N VAL A 75 -21.00 -8.46 -41.42
CA VAL A 75 -22.19 -8.28 -40.59
C VAL A 75 -21.92 -7.23 -39.51
N GLU A 76 -22.81 -6.26 -39.39
CA GLU A 76 -22.76 -5.27 -38.32
C GLU A 76 -22.97 -5.93 -36.95
N THR A 77 -22.07 -5.67 -36.01
CA THR A 77 -22.13 -6.21 -34.65
C THR A 77 -21.92 -5.11 -33.63
N PHE A 78 -22.63 -5.17 -32.49
CA PHE A 78 -22.43 -4.24 -31.38
C PHE A 78 -21.09 -4.50 -30.66
N ALA A 79 -20.39 -3.42 -30.31
CA ALA A 79 -19.11 -3.51 -29.63
C ALA A 79 -19.24 -4.15 -28.23
N TRP A 80 -18.29 -5.01 -27.87
CA TRP A 80 -18.13 -5.50 -26.50
C TRP A 80 -17.30 -4.50 -25.70
N GLN A 81 -17.78 -4.11 -24.52
CA GLN A 81 -17.19 -3.03 -23.76
C GLN A 81 -16.73 -3.47 -22.36
N THR A 82 -15.67 -2.82 -21.90
CA THR A 82 -15.15 -2.90 -20.53
C THR A 82 -14.86 -1.49 -20.03
N SER A 83 -15.02 -1.27 -18.72
CA SER A 83 -14.53 -0.06 -18.06
C SER A 83 -13.80 -0.44 -16.77
N TRP A 84 -12.99 0.45 -16.24
CA TRP A 84 -12.24 0.24 -15.00
C TRP A 84 -11.88 1.59 -14.40
N GLY A 85 -11.63 1.61 -13.10
CA GLY A 85 -11.34 2.84 -12.40
C GLY A 85 -10.62 2.63 -11.08
N VAL A 86 -9.78 3.61 -10.79
CA VAL A 86 -9.23 3.91 -9.47
C VAL A 86 -9.41 5.40 -9.24
N SER A 87 -9.29 5.84 -8.00
CA SER A 87 -9.42 7.26 -7.64
C SER A 87 -8.40 7.64 -6.57
N TRP A 88 -8.46 8.89 -6.11
CA TRP A 88 -7.68 9.39 -4.97
C TRP A 88 -7.89 8.59 -3.68
N ARG A 89 -8.93 7.74 -3.60
CA ARG A 89 -9.12 6.77 -2.51
C ARG A 89 -7.88 5.87 -2.30
N LEU A 90 -7.09 5.61 -3.34
CA LEU A 90 -5.84 4.87 -3.21
C LEU A 90 -4.82 5.57 -2.28
N ILE A 91 -4.75 6.91 -2.35
CA ILE A 91 -3.87 7.70 -1.49
C ILE A 91 -4.36 7.61 -0.05
N GLY A 92 -5.67 7.79 0.17
CA GLY A 92 -6.28 7.65 1.49
C GLY A 92 -6.08 6.26 2.09
N GLY A 93 -6.28 5.21 1.28
CA GLY A 93 -6.05 3.81 1.67
C GLY A 93 -4.60 3.57 2.10
N MET A 94 -3.63 4.03 1.30
CA MET A 94 -2.20 3.92 1.62
C MET A 94 -1.85 4.65 2.92
N ILE A 95 -2.34 5.88 3.11
CA ILE A 95 -2.11 6.65 4.34
C ILE A 95 -2.69 5.93 5.55
N MET A 96 -3.91 5.41 5.45
CA MET A 96 -4.55 4.67 6.54
C MET A 96 -3.81 3.35 6.83
N THR A 97 -3.34 2.63 5.82
CA THR A 97 -2.64 1.36 6.01
C THR A 97 -1.31 1.53 6.75
N HIS A 98 -0.53 2.57 6.40
CA HIS A 98 0.85 2.69 6.87
C HIS A 98 1.08 3.75 7.94
N GLY A 99 0.22 4.77 8.01
CA GLY A 99 0.37 5.87 8.96
C GLY A 99 0.36 5.41 10.42
N ASP A 100 1.02 6.19 11.28
CA ASP A 100 1.10 5.94 12.72
C ASP A 100 0.89 7.23 13.52
N ASP A 101 1.03 7.13 14.86
CA ASP A 101 0.85 8.25 15.79
C ASP A 101 1.81 9.43 15.53
N ARG A 102 2.89 9.23 14.75
CA ARG A 102 3.87 10.27 14.42
C ARG A 102 3.60 10.93 13.07
N GLY A 103 2.66 10.42 12.28
CA GLY A 103 2.25 11.01 11.00
C GLY A 103 2.29 10.02 9.85
N LEU A 104 2.65 10.52 8.66
CA LEU A 104 2.69 9.71 7.44
C LEU A 104 3.81 8.66 7.53
N VAL A 105 3.63 7.55 6.81
CA VAL A 105 4.68 6.55 6.52
C VAL A 105 4.54 6.22 5.04
N LEU A 106 5.46 6.72 4.20
CA LEU A 106 5.32 6.60 2.76
C LEU A 106 6.10 5.39 2.23
N PRO A 107 5.49 4.54 1.38
CA PRO A 107 6.23 3.54 0.63
C PRO A 107 7.31 4.18 -0.25
N PRO A 108 8.56 3.66 -0.26
CA PRO A 108 9.67 4.19 -1.04
C PRO A 108 9.41 4.43 -2.53
N LYS A 109 8.54 3.64 -3.15
CA LYS A 109 8.22 3.78 -4.58
C LYS A 109 7.38 5.02 -4.90
N ILE A 110 6.59 5.52 -3.95
CA ILE A 110 5.70 6.68 -4.16
C ILE A 110 6.11 7.91 -3.34
N ALA A 111 7.05 7.77 -2.41
CA ALA A 111 7.52 8.89 -1.59
C ALA A 111 8.15 9.99 -2.46
N PRO A 112 7.69 11.26 -2.41
CA PRO A 112 8.28 12.34 -3.22
C PRO A 112 9.77 12.56 -2.91
N ILE A 113 10.14 12.40 -1.65
CA ILE A 113 11.51 12.33 -1.16
C ILE A 113 11.68 10.94 -0.54
N GLN A 114 12.70 10.22 -0.96
CA GLN A 114 13.05 8.90 -0.42
C GLN A 114 14.04 9.02 0.74
N VAL A 115 14.99 9.94 0.60
CA VAL A 115 16.07 10.17 1.56
C VAL A 115 16.12 11.64 1.93
N VAL A 116 16.11 11.94 3.22
CA VAL A 116 16.49 13.27 3.72
C VAL A 116 17.86 13.20 4.40
N ILE A 117 18.77 14.09 4.01
CA ILE A 117 20.08 14.25 4.63
C ILE A 117 20.02 15.43 5.58
N ILE A 118 20.45 15.21 6.83
CA ILE A 118 20.46 16.23 7.88
C ILE A 118 21.90 16.40 8.39
N PRO A 119 22.56 17.51 8.01
CA PRO A 119 23.84 17.89 8.56
C PRO A 119 23.68 18.35 10.02
N ILE A 120 24.55 17.88 10.90
CA ILE A 120 24.57 18.18 12.34
C ILE A 120 25.93 18.79 12.66
N TYR A 121 25.97 20.03 13.11
CA TYR A 121 27.20 20.74 13.47
C TYR A 121 26.90 21.78 14.55
N TYR A 122 27.91 22.15 15.34
CA TYR A 122 27.79 23.13 16.43
C TYR A 122 28.78 24.29 16.31
N SER A 123 29.81 24.18 15.47
CA SER A 123 30.75 25.27 15.13
C SER A 123 30.78 25.58 13.63
N LYS A 124 31.37 26.73 13.25
CA LYS A 124 31.56 27.10 11.84
C LYS A 124 32.55 26.17 11.14
N GLU A 125 33.60 25.76 11.82
CA GLU A 125 34.61 24.84 11.29
C GLU A 125 34.05 23.44 11.05
N GLU A 126 33.17 22.97 11.94
CA GLU A 126 32.45 21.71 11.76
C GLU A 126 31.47 21.78 10.58
N LYS A 127 30.78 22.92 10.43
CA LYS A 127 29.79 23.13 9.37
C LYS A 127 30.36 22.91 7.99
N GLU A 128 31.51 23.52 7.67
CA GLU A 128 32.11 23.39 6.33
C GLU A 128 32.37 21.93 5.96
N LYS A 129 33.01 21.17 6.86
CA LYS A 129 33.30 19.74 6.65
C LYS A 129 32.04 18.89 6.55
N VAL A 130 31.07 19.12 7.43
CA VAL A 130 29.81 18.37 7.42
C VAL A 130 29.02 18.63 6.15
N MET A 131 28.97 19.88 5.69
CA MET A 131 28.28 20.25 4.47
C MET A 131 28.94 19.67 3.23
N GLU A 132 30.27 19.64 3.16
CA GLU A 132 31.00 18.98 2.07
C GLU A 132 30.62 17.50 1.95
N TYR A 133 30.65 16.77 3.07
CA TYR A 133 30.24 15.36 3.11
C TYR A 133 28.76 15.17 2.75
N ALA A 134 27.88 16.04 3.24
CA ALA A 134 26.45 15.97 2.97
C ALA A 134 26.11 16.24 1.49
N LEU A 135 26.79 17.20 0.86
CA LEU A 135 26.65 17.49 -0.57
C LEU A 135 27.16 16.32 -1.41
N LYS A 136 28.32 15.74 -1.06
CA LYS A 136 28.86 14.56 -1.74
C LYS A 136 27.89 13.37 -1.66
N ALA A 137 27.39 13.06 -0.46
CA ALA A 137 26.42 11.99 -0.26
C ALA A 137 25.13 12.22 -1.06
N ARG A 138 24.63 13.47 -1.10
CA ARG A 138 23.49 13.85 -1.93
C ARG A 138 23.77 13.57 -3.40
N ASP A 139 24.89 14.04 -3.92
CA ASP A 139 25.21 13.95 -5.35
C ASP A 139 25.43 12.52 -5.81
N GLU A 140 26.06 11.68 -4.98
CA GLU A 140 26.19 10.23 -5.22
C GLU A 140 24.82 9.54 -5.31
N LEU A 141 23.90 9.88 -4.40
CA LEU A 141 22.56 9.30 -4.38
C LEU A 141 21.69 9.80 -5.55
N VAL A 142 21.76 11.09 -5.87
CA VAL A 142 21.04 11.69 -7.00
C VAL A 142 21.55 11.13 -8.33
N GLY A 143 22.88 10.95 -8.47
CA GLY A 143 23.48 10.30 -9.63
C GLY A 143 22.97 8.89 -9.91
N GLU A 144 22.43 8.24 -8.86
CA GLU A 144 21.84 6.91 -8.89
C GLU A 144 20.30 6.93 -8.90
N ASN A 145 19.69 8.08 -9.22
CA ASN A 145 18.25 8.31 -9.34
C ASN A 145 17.46 8.12 -8.03
N VAL A 146 18.09 8.33 -6.89
CA VAL A 146 17.41 8.42 -5.59
C VAL A 146 16.87 9.83 -5.39
N ARG A 147 15.63 9.96 -4.92
CA ARG A 147 15.01 11.26 -4.63
C ARG A 147 15.47 11.77 -3.26
N VAL A 148 16.46 12.66 -3.26
CA VAL A 148 17.11 13.16 -2.04
C VAL A 148 16.76 14.61 -1.74
N HIS A 149 16.59 14.94 -0.46
CA HIS A 149 16.53 16.32 0.02
C HIS A 149 17.61 16.58 1.07
N LEU A 150 18.33 17.69 0.96
CA LEU A 150 19.29 18.14 1.98
C LEU A 150 18.62 19.22 2.83
N ASP A 151 18.48 18.99 4.14
CA ASP A 151 17.91 19.96 5.06
C ASP A 151 18.99 20.82 5.73
N ASP A 152 19.36 21.90 5.04
CA ASP A 152 20.38 22.86 5.45
C ASP A 152 19.83 24.03 6.30
N ARG A 153 18.56 23.99 6.72
CA ARG A 153 17.93 25.07 7.51
C ARG A 153 18.69 25.29 8.83
N GLU A 154 19.41 26.41 8.94
CA GLU A 154 20.34 26.65 10.07
C GLU A 154 19.65 27.05 11.38
N HIS A 155 18.44 27.61 11.29
CA HIS A 155 17.68 28.13 12.42
C HIS A 155 16.91 27.04 13.20
N LEU A 156 17.02 25.77 12.79
CA LEU A 156 16.29 24.65 13.36
C LEU A 156 17.24 23.65 14.01
N THR A 157 16.87 23.16 15.18
CA THR A 157 17.62 22.11 15.86
C THR A 157 17.50 20.78 15.11
N PRO A 158 18.50 19.89 15.18
CA PRO A 158 18.42 18.55 14.56
C PRO A 158 17.16 17.77 14.98
N GLY A 159 16.82 17.82 16.27
CA GLY A 159 15.61 17.15 16.79
C GLY A 159 14.31 17.66 16.16
N PHE A 160 14.20 18.97 15.93
CA PHE A 160 13.05 19.54 15.23
C PHE A 160 12.99 19.03 13.78
N LYS A 161 14.12 19.04 13.07
CA LYS A 161 14.19 18.52 11.70
C LYS A 161 13.80 17.04 11.65
N PHE A 162 14.27 16.24 12.61
CA PHE A 162 13.92 14.81 12.69
C PHE A 162 12.41 14.61 12.76
N ASN A 163 11.73 15.34 13.65
CA ASN A 163 10.28 15.25 13.80
C ASN A 163 9.53 15.76 12.56
N ASP A 164 9.96 16.89 11.97
CA ASP A 164 9.35 17.45 10.76
C ASP A 164 9.36 16.45 9.59
N TRP A 165 10.48 15.75 9.38
CA TRP A 165 10.59 14.73 8.33
C TRP A 165 9.94 13.39 8.68
N GLU A 166 9.91 13.01 9.96
CA GLU A 166 9.14 11.85 10.42
C GLU A 166 7.64 12.05 10.19
N MET A 167 7.11 13.24 10.50
CA MET A 167 5.71 13.59 10.29
C MET A 167 5.30 13.50 8.81
N LYS A 168 6.22 13.90 7.91
CA LYS A 168 6.06 13.80 6.45
C LYS A 168 6.23 12.39 5.90
N GLY A 169 6.69 11.43 6.72
CA GLY A 169 6.79 10.03 6.35
C GLY A 169 7.92 9.69 5.38
N ILE A 170 9.01 10.45 5.41
CA ILE A 170 10.17 10.19 4.53
C ILE A 170 10.78 8.84 4.89
N PRO A 171 10.95 7.89 3.94
CA PRO A 171 11.38 6.53 4.23
C PRO A 171 12.70 6.42 5.00
N VAL A 172 13.70 7.21 4.57
CA VAL A 172 15.06 7.14 5.07
C VAL A 172 15.55 8.54 5.46
N ARG A 173 16.19 8.63 6.63
CA ARG A 173 16.92 9.81 7.08
C ARG A 173 18.39 9.46 7.26
N ILE A 174 19.27 10.26 6.69
CA ILE A 174 20.71 10.18 6.86
C ILE A 174 21.16 11.34 7.75
N GLU A 175 21.83 11.03 8.84
CA GLU A 175 22.40 11.98 9.79
C GLU A 175 23.92 12.03 9.56
N ILE A 176 24.48 13.23 9.40
CA ILE A 176 25.92 13.44 9.18
C ILE A 176 26.42 14.46 10.19
N GLY A 177 27.30 14.04 11.09
CA GLY A 177 27.94 14.93 12.06
C GLY A 177 29.45 14.70 12.19
N PRO A 178 30.17 15.55 12.95
CA PRO A 178 31.63 15.51 13.07
C PRO A 178 32.14 14.17 13.63
N LYS A 179 31.39 13.56 14.56
CA LYS A 179 31.71 12.26 15.15
C LYS A 179 31.63 11.12 14.13
N ASP A 180 30.67 11.21 13.21
CA ASP A 180 30.45 10.21 12.18
C ASP A 180 31.50 10.34 11.07
N ILE A 181 31.83 11.57 10.68
CA ILE A 181 32.93 11.87 9.75
C ILE A 181 34.27 11.38 10.30
N ALA A 182 34.57 11.63 11.58
CA ALA A 182 35.80 11.17 12.23
C ALA A 182 35.92 9.63 12.25
N LYS A 183 34.80 8.92 12.19
CA LYS A 183 34.72 7.45 12.12
C LYS A 183 34.52 6.92 10.70
N ASN A 184 34.50 7.80 9.70
CA ASN A 184 34.15 7.49 8.31
C ASN A 184 32.85 6.68 8.19
N GLN A 185 31.81 7.16 8.87
CA GLN A 185 30.49 6.54 8.91
C GLN A 185 29.38 7.55 8.64
N ILE A 186 28.20 7.04 8.33
CA ILE A 186 26.94 7.79 8.36
C ILE A 186 25.94 7.05 9.23
N VAL A 187 24.96 7.76 9.78
CA VAL A 187 23.85 7.14 10.49
C VAL A 187 22.62 7.16 9.60
N LEU A 188 22.05 5.98 9.36
CA LEU A 188 20.80 5.82 8.62
C LEU A 188 19.67 5.43 9.57
N ALA A 189 18.54 6.13 9.49
CA ALA A 189 17.33 5.88 10.26
C ALA A 189 16.14 5.61 9.32
N ARG A 190 15.38 4.54 9.62
CA ARG A 190 14.17 4.13 8.87
C ARG A 190 12.90 4.74 9.47
N ARG A 191 11.86 4.94 8.64
CA ARG A 191 10.57 5.48 9.08
C ARG A 191 9.50 4.44 9.43
N HIS A 192 9.42 3.31 8.71
CA HIS A 192 8.25 2.41 8.73
C HIS A 192 8.22 1.40 9.88
N ASN A 193 9.35 1.08 10.50
CA ASN A 193 9.46 -0.03 11.44
C ASN A 193 9.81 0.37 12.87
N GLN A 194 9.58 1.63 13.28
CA GLN A 194 9.87 2.09 14.64
C GLN A 194 8.93 1.45 15.69
N THR A 195 9.09 0.16 15.97
CA THR A 195 8.35 -0.59 16.98
C THR A 195 8.55 0.07 18.34
N LYS A 196 7.43 0.31 19.02
CA LYS A 196 7.23 1.10 20.25
C LYS A 196 8.07 0.72 21.49
N ASN A 197 9.09 -0.15 21.42
CA ASN A 197 9.82 -0.62 22.61
C ASN A 197 11.36 -0.61 22.55
N ASN A 198 12.02 -0.03 21.53
CA ASN A 198 13.46 0.26 21.60
C ASN A 198 13.86 1.30 20.55
N LEU A 199 14.01 2.56 20.97
CA LEU A 199 14.59 3.63 20.14
C LEU A 199 16.06 3.37 19.73
N GLU A 200 16.71 2.37 20.33
CA GLU A 200 18.08 1.96 20.00
C GLU A 200 18.19 1.00 18.79
N MET A 201 17.09 0.41 18.29
CA MET A 201 17.19 -0.72 17.35
C MET A 201 17.23 -0.42 15.84
N MET A 202 17.14 0.83 15.38
CA MET A 202 17.09 1.14 13.92
C MET A 202 17.94 2.33 13.48
N LYS A 203 19.03 2.59 14.20
CA LYS A 203 20.14 3.37 13.66
C LYS A 203 21.20 2.39 13.19
N THR A 204 21.29 2.19 11.89
CA THR A 204 22.43 1.48 11.34
C THR A 204 23.52 2.51 11.10
N SER A 205 24.54 2.50 11.96
CA SER A 205 25.80 3.17 11.67
C SER A 205 26.47 2.39 10.56
N LEU A 206 26.50 2.97 9.37
CA LEU A 206 27.17 2.38 8.22
C LEU A 206 28.56 2.95 8.16
N SER A 207 29.56 2.10 8.32
CA SER A 207 30.92 2.40 7.89
C SER A 207 30.91 2.51 6.36
N VAL A 208 30.55 3.69 5.84
CA VAL A 208 30.74 3.98 4.43
C VAL A 208 32.23 4.16 4.27
N ILE A 209 32.91 3.09 3.87
CA ILE A 209 34.28 3.20 3.41
C ILE A 209 34.24 4.08 2.15
N LEU A 210 34.37 5.40 2.33
CA LEU A 210 34.91 6.29 1.32
C LEU A 210 36.37 5.87 1.16
N GLU A 211 36.59 4.76 0.48
CA GLU A 211 37.91 4.18 0.26
C GLU A 211 38.74 5.24 -0.48
N HIS A 212 39.93 5.54 0.05
CA HIS A 212 40.89 6.34 -0.68
C HIS A 212 41.15 5.66 -2.02
N VAL A 213 40.97 6.41 -3.09
CA VAL A 213 41.15 5.99 -4.48
C VAL A 213 42.63 5.67 -4.69
N SER A 214 43.05 4.41 -4.54
CA SER A 214 44.37 3.96 -4.99
C SER A 214 44.32 3.05 -6.22
N ASP A 215 43.24 2.30 -6.46
CA ASP A 215 43.28 1.17 -7.42
C ASP A 215 42.12 1.11 -8.44
N GLY A 216 41.51 2.24 -8.80
CA GLY A 216 40.76 2.34 -10.07
C GLY A 216 39.39 1.66 -10.17
N ILE A 217 38.83 1.11 -9.08
CA ILE A 217 37.43 0.67 -9.02
C ILE A 217 36.76 1.33 -7.81
N VAL A 218 36.02 2.42 -8.05
CA VAL A 218 35.14 3.03 -7.03
C VAL A 218 33.82 2.24 -7.04
N THR A 219 33.61 1.36 -6.06
CA THR A 219 32.24 0.90 -5.78
C THR A 219 31.60 1.89 -4.80
N ASN A 220 30.68 2.72 -5.29
CA ASN A 220 29.90 3.61 -4.42
C ASN A 220 29.00 2.75 -3.51
N LYS A 221 29.48 2.39 -2.32
CA LYS A 221 28.76 1.53 -1.35
C LYS A 221 27.45 2.16 -0.87
N LEU A 222 27.41 3.49 -0.75
CA LEU A 222 26.27 4.22 -0.21
C LEU A 222 25.01 4.14 -1.10
N PRO A 223 25.03 4.48 -2.40
CA PRO A 223 23.87 4.35 -3.26
C PRO A 223 23.31 2.93 -3.38
N ASN A 224 24.18 1.94 -3.51
CA ASN A 224 23.76 0.54 -3.57
C ASN A 224 23.04 0.12 -2.28
N TYR A 225 23.62 0.47 -1.13
CA TYR A 225 23.00 0.21 0.17
C TYR A 225 21.65 0.92 0.29
N VAL A 226 21.56 2.21 -0.05
CA VAL A 226 20.30 2.97 0.03
C VAL A 226 19.23 2.39 -0.90
N LYS A 227 19.59 1.96 -2.10
CA LYS A 227 18.66 1.30 -3.02
C LYS A 227 18.12 -0.01 -2.44
N GLU A 228 19.01 -0.88 -1.96
CA GLU A 228 18.63 -2.14 -1.31
C GLU A 228 17.75 -1.88 -0.08
N GLU A 229 18.09 -0.86 0.71
CA GLU A 229 17.33 -0.46 1.89
C GLU A 229 15.93 0.03 1.53
N LEU A 230 15.78 0.86 0.49
CA LEU A 230 14.47 1.29 0.00
C LEU A 230 13.63 0.11 -0.54
N GLU A 231 14.26 -0.90 -1.16
CA GLU A 231 13.57 -2.12 -1.59
C GLU A 231 13.13 -2.98 -0.39
N ASN A 232 14.00 -3.13 0.61
CA ASN A 232 13.69 -3.84 1.86
C ASN A 232 12.54 -3.17 2.61
N ILE A 233 12.58 -1.84 2.78
CA ILE A 233 11.48 -1.07 3.39
C ILE A 233 10.17 -1.34 2.64
N GLN A 234 10.16 -1.26 1.31
CA GLN A 234 8.95 -1.49 0.51
C GLN A 234 8.38 -2.91 0.74
N LYS A 235 9.25 -3.93 0.80
CA LYS A 235 8.86 -5.32 1.04
C LYS A 235 8.34 -5.52 2.46
N GLU A 236 9.06 -5.03 3.46
CA GLU A 236 8.68 -5.11 4.88
C GLU A 236 7.33 -4.44 5.14
N MET A 237 7.07 -3.27 4.53
CA MET A 237 5.78 -2.58 4.62
C MET A 237 4.63 -3.43 4.05
N PHE A 238 4.83 -4.02 2.86
CA PHE A 238 3.81 -4.88 2.25
C PHE A 238 3.56 -6.14 3.08
N ASP A 239 4.62 -6.82 3.53
CA ASP A 239 4.52 -8.06 4.31
C ASP A 239 3.81 -7.80 5.66
N ALA A 240 4.13 -6.69 6.33
CA ALA A 240 3.47 -6.28 7.57
C ALA A 240 1.97 -6.00 7.34
N ALA A 241 1.64 -5.20 6.32
CA ALA A 241 0.25 -4.91 5.99
C ALA A 241 -0.53 -6.18 5.59
N LYS A 242 0.09 -7.08 4.80
CA LYS A 242 -0.50 -8.36 4.39
C LYS A 242 -0.80 -9.25 5.59
N LYS A 243 0.14 -9.35 6.53
CA LYS A 243 -0.06 -10.10 7.77
C LYS A 243 -1.25 -9.57 8.57
N ILE A 244 -1.36 -8.24 8.72
CA ILE A 244 -2.49 -7.61 9.42
C ILE A 244 -3.82 -7.91 8.71
N LEU A 245 -3.86 -7.82 7.37
CA LEU A 245 -5.06 -8.14 6.61
C LEU A 245 -5.47 -9.60 6.83
N ASP A 246 -4.53 -10.54 6.73
CA ASP A 246 -4.78 -11.97 6.89
C ASP A 246 -5.29 -12.32 8.30
N GLU A 247 -4.70 -11.73 9.34
CA GLU A 247 -5.15 -11.90 10.74
C GLU A 247 -6.52 -11.24 11.01
N ARG A 248 -6.95 -10.32 10.15
CA ARG A 248 -8.26 -9.66 10.24
C ARG A 248 -9.35 -10.32 9.41
N ILE A 249 -9.00 -11.26 8.52
CA ILE A 249 -9.98 -12.08 7.82
C ILE A 249 -10.28 -13.31 8.68
N VAL A 250 -11.53 -13.47 9.13
CA VAL A 250 -11.93 -14.58 10.00
C VAL A 250 -13.04 -15.38 9.33
N ARG A 251 -12.83 -16.70 9.21
CA ARG A 251 -13.86 -17.61 8.73
C ARG A 251 -14.85 -17.96 9.83
N VAL A 252 -16.15 -17.83 9.55
CA VAL A 252 -17.22 -18.18 10.50
C VAL A 252 -18.32 -19.00 9.82
N SER A 253 -18.97 -19.88 10.59
CA SER A 253 -20.12 -20.68 10.15
C SER A 253 -21.41 -20.37 10.93
N GLU A 254 -21.29 -19.64 12.04
CA GLU A 254 -22.42 -19.23 12.88
C GLU A 254 -22.68 -17.73 12.81
N TYR A 255 -23.96 -17.37 12.64
CA TYR A 255 -24.36 -15.99 12.44
C TYR A 255 -24.14 -15.11 13.68
N GLN A 256 -24.17 -15.70 14.88
CA GLN A 256 -23.82 -14.98 16.10
C GLN A 256 -22.33 -14.58 16.11
N GLN A 257 -21.44 -15.49 15.69
CA GLN A 257 -20.02 -15.21 15.55
C GLN A 257 -19.74 -14.20 14.44
N PHE A 258 -20.52 -14.23 13.34
CA PHE A 258 -20.48 -13.21 12.30
C PHE A 258 -20.66 -11.81 12.90
N LYS A 259 -21.70 -11.59 13.71
CA LYS A 259 -21.99 -10.30 14.34
C LYS A 259 -20.87 -9.86 15.29
N GLU A 260 -20.43 -10.78 16.16
CA GLU A 260 -19.36 -10.50 17.12
C GLU A 260 -18.04 -10.11 16.45
N GLN A 261 -17.60 -10.89 15.45
CA GLN A 261 -16.33 -10.63 14.76
C GLN A 261 -16.40 -9.35 13.90
N LEU A 262 -17.56 -9.05 13.32
CA LEU A 262 -17.77 -7.80 12.59
C LEU A 262 -17.63 -6.58 13.50
N ASP A 263 -18.16 -6.64 14.73
CA ASP A 263 -18.03 -5.56 15.71
C ASP A 263 -16.59 -5.42 16.25
N ASN A 264 -15.81 -6.52 16.21
CA ASN A 264 -14.36 -6.49 16.44
C ASN A 264 -13.55 -5.95 15.25
N GLY A 265 -14.20 -5.39 14.22
CA GLY A 265 -13.55 -4.78 13.07
C GLY A 265 -12.86 -5.78 12.15
N LYS A 266 -13.35 -7.02 12.10
CA LYS A 266 -12.85 -8.09 11.22
C LYS A 266 -13.62 -8.11 9.89
N MET A 267 -12.95 -8.62 8.87
CA MET A 267 -13.58 -9.00 7.61
C MET A 267 -13.99 -10.47 7.69
N ILE A 268 -15.23 -10.76 7.37
CA ILE A 268 -15.83 -12.07 7.66
C ILE A 268 -15.88 -12.92 6.40
N ASP A 269 -15.17 -14.05 6.39
CA ASP A 269 -15.28 -15.10 5.38
C ASP A 269 -16.37 -16.10 5.78
N CYS A 270 -17.38 -16.27 4.95
CA CYS A 270 -18.44 -17.24 5.21
C CYS A 270 -19.06 -17.78 3.93
N SER A 271 -19.74 -18.92 4.07
CA SER A 271 -20.53 -19.50 2.99
C SER A 271 -21.81 -18.68 2.75
N TRP A 272 -22.12 -18.41 1.48
CA TRP A 272 -23.26 -17.64 1.04
C TRP A 272 -24.05 -18.39 -0.05
N CYS A 273 -25.38 -18.28 -0.01
CA CYS A 273 -26.27 -19.02 -0.92
C CYS A 273 -26.40 -18.39 -2.31
N GLY A 274 -25.91 -17.17 -2.53
CA GLY A 274 -26.09 -16.45 -3.79
C GLY A 274 -27.39 -15.65 -3.87
N ASN A 275 -28.26 -15.74 -2.86
CA ASN A 275 -29.55 -15.05 -2.86
C ASN A 275 -29.41 -13.63 -2.27
N GLN A 276 -29.85 -12.64 -3.05
CA GLN A 276 -29.86 -11.23 -2.67
C GLN A 276 -30.63 -10.98 -1.36
N THR A 277 -31.71 -11.71 -1.06
CA THR A 277 -32.46 -11.53 0.19
C THR A 277 -31.58 -11.78 1.42
N CYS A 278 -30.64 -12.71 1.36
CA CYS A 278 -29.70 -12.96 2.47
C CYS A 278 -28.70 -11.81 2.61
N GLU A 279 -28.19 -11.27 1.50
CA GLU A 279 -27.31 -10.10 1.50
C GLU A 279 -28.01 -8.87 2.07
N ASP A 280 -29.26 -8.63 1.68
CA ASP A 280 -30.09 -7.53 2.18
C ASP A 280 -30.33 -7.63 3.68
N LYS A 281 -30.65 -8.83 4.18
CA LYS A 281 -30.89 -9.05 5.61
C LYS A 281 -29.63 -8.91 6.46
N ILE A 282 -28.50 -9.42 6.00
CA ILE A 282 -27.21 -9.22 6.68
C ILE A 282 -26.92 -7.71 6.78
N LYS A 283 -27.12 -6.95 5.70
CA LYS A 283 -26.92 -5.50 5.71
C LYS A 283 -27.87 -4.79 6.68
N GLU A 284 -29.17 -5.11 6.64
CA GLU A 284 -30.18 -4.54 7.54
C GLU A 284 -29.85 -4.77 9.02
N GLU A 285 -29.41 -5.98 9.37
CA GLU A 285 -29.17 -6.36 10.76
C GLU A 285 -27.79 -5.97 11.31
N THR A 286 -26.79 -5.79 10.44
CA THR A 286 -25.38 -5.64 10.88
C THR A 286 -24.66 -4.42 10.29
N GLY A 287 -25.23 -3.81 9.25
CA GLY A 287 -24.58 -2.76 8.47
C GLY A 287 -23.41 -3.24 7.59
N ALA A 288 -23.14 -4.55 7.51
CA ALA A 288 -22.12 -5.11 6.62
C ALA A 288 -22.63 -5.28 5.20
N ASP A 289 -21.78 -4.95 4.23
CA ASP A 289 -22.01 -5.23 2.81
C ASP A 289 -21.22 -6.47 2.38
N LEU A 290 -21.69 -7.17 1.35
CA LEU A 290 -20.90 -8.18 0.66
C LEU A 290 -19.81 -7.46 -0.14
N ARG A 291 -18.57 -7.54 0.33
CA ARG A 291 -17.45 -6.79 -0.26
C ARG A 291 -16.91 -7.46 -1.51
N VAL A 292 -16.67 -8.77 -1.44
CA VAL A 292 -16.07 -9.53 -2.53
C VAL A 292 -16.44 -11.01 -2.44
N ILE A 293 -16.67 -11.62 -3.59
CA ILE A 293 -16.77 -13.06 -3.80
C ILE A 293 -15.43 -13.49 -4.41
N PRO A 294 -14.49 -14.03 -3.61
CA PRO A 294 -13.17 -14.42 -4.10
C PRO A 294 -13.27 -15.51 -5.16
N SER A 295 -12.32 -15.53 -6.09
CA SER A 295 -12.21 -16.60 -7.08
C SER A 295 -11.61 -17.85 -6.44
N GLY A 296 -12.37 -18.94 -6.30
CA GLY A 296 -11.88 -20.18 -5.69
C GLY A 296 -12.97 -21.25 -5.52
N ASN A 297 -12.56 -22.45 -5.08
CA ASN A 297 -13.48 -23.56 -4.83
C ASN A 297 -14.35 -23.27 -3.61
N ALA A 298 -15.65 -23.08 -3.83
CA ALA A 298 -16.65 -23.08 -2.79
C ALA A 298 -16.55 -24.39 -2.00
N LYS A 299 -16.43 -24.31 -0.68
CA LYS A 299 -16.61 -25.49 0.17
C LYS A 299 -18.11 -25.69 0.35
N ALA A 300 -18.57 -26.94 0.27
CA ALA A 300 -19.95 -27.29 0.53
C ALA A 300 -20.28 -27.07 2.01
N GLU A 301 -20.73 -25.86 2.33
CA GLU A 301 -21.15 -25.42 3.66
C GLU A 301 -22.51 -24.73 3.55
N THR A 302 -23.26 -24.66 4.65
CA THR A 302 -24.55 -23.97 4.68
C THR A 302 -24.34 -22.45 4.68
N CYS A 303 -25.27 -21.72 4.06
CA CYS A 303 -25.26 -20.27 4.04
C CYS A 303 -25.32 -19.72 5.46
N ILE A 304 -24.45 -18.74 5.75
CA ILE A 304 -24.32 -18.11 7.07
C ILE A 304 -25.65 -17.61 7.64
N TYR A 305 -26.56 -17.14 6.77
CA TYR A 305 -27.84 -16.56 7.15
C TYR A 305 -28.98 -17.57 7.12
N CYS A 306 -29.37 -18.05 5.92
CA CYS A 306 -30.57 -18.88 5.76
C CYS A 306 -30.35 -20.37 6.04
N LYS A 307 -29.12 -20.81 6.29
CA LYS A 307 -28.71 -22.20 6.54
C LYS A 307 -29.03 -23.20 5.41
N ASN A 308 -29.53 -22.75 4.26
CA ASN A 308 -29.61 -23.55 3.03
C ASN A 308 -28.22 -23.84 2.45
N SER A 309 -28.14 -24.67 1.41
CA SER A 309 -26.88 -24.96 0.71
C SER A 309 -26.20 -23.68 0.21
N GLY A 310 -24.93 -23.49 0.60
CA GLY A 310 -24.09 -22.41 0.10
C GLY A 310 -23.55 -22.71 -1.29
N THR A 311 -23.49 -21.67 -2.12
CA THR A 311 -23.03 -21.77 -3.52
C THR A 311 -21.63 -21.21 -3.69
N THR A 312 -21.20 -20.32 -2.79
CA THR A 312 -19.90 -19.68 -2.84
C THR A 312 -19.46 -19.17 -1.47
N ASN A 313 -18.18 -18.83 -1.32
CA ASN A 313 -17.70 -18.08 -0.16
C ASN A 313 -17.68 -16.59 -0.50
N ALA A 314 -18.06 -15.76 0.46
CA ALA A 314 -18.05 -14.31 0.32
C ALA A 314 -17.41 -13.65 1.54
N LEU A 315 -16.81 -12.49 1.31
CA LEU A 315 -16.27 -11.65 2.38
C LEU A 315 -17.22 -10.50 2.66
N PHE A 316 -17.61 -10.36 3.92
CA PHE A 316 -18.44 -9.26 4.42
C PHE A 316 -17.63 -8.33 5.33
N ALA A 317 -17.92 -7.03 5.27
CA ALA A 317 -17.40 -6.04 6.21
C ALA A 317 -18.25 -4.76 6.14
N LYS A 318 -18.17 -3.92 7.17
CA LYS A 318 -18.70 -2.54 7.11
C LYS A 318 -17.86 -1.75 6.09
N GLY A 319 -18.50 -1.02 5.17
CA GLY A 319 -17.83 -0.24 4.14
C GLY A 319 -17.53 1.21 4.56
N TYR A 320 -16.59 1.85 3.85
CA TYR A 320 -16.48 3.31 3.76
C TYR A 320 -17.42 3.91 2.72
#